data_AF-A0A8S3UGV1-F1
#
_entry.id   AF-A0A8S3UGV1-F1
#
_cell.length_a   1.000
_cell.length_b   1.000
_cell.length_c   1.000
_cell.angle_alpha   90.00
_cell.angle_beta   90.00
_cell.angle_gamma   90.00
#
_symmetry.space_group_name_H-M   'P 1'
#
loop_
_entity.id
_entity.type
_entity.pdbx_description
1 polymer ?
#
loop_
_entity_poly.entity_id
_entity_poly.type
_entity_poly.pdbx_seq_one_letter_code
_entity_poly.pdbx_strand_id
1 'polypeptide(L)'
;MDDNRLPKLCYRMMFKMNEHGRLNWCSKVQRLLFSNGFGVVWESQSVGDAKLFLHLFKQRLTDINLQSWSDYIGNSSKCAFYSKVKDYICINENIQKLSYNLRYEFFSILCSNHKLAIEQGRHENQPRENRLCKICNTNEIEDEFHFVLVCPILADIRRNFLPLWCQSNCNRDTLTSLFRTENLITLKNLSVFLKKLNAVEKEVLSL
;
A
#
# COMPACT_ATOMS: atom_id res chain seq x y z
N MET A 1 -0.64 20.49 -37.51
CA MET A 1 0.43 19.55 -37.93
C MET A 1 0.26 19.28 -39.42
N ASP A 2 1.34 19.40 -40.18
CA ASP A 2 1.40 19.07 -41.62
C ASP A 2 0.87 17.65 -41.91
N ASP A 3 0.08 17.52 -42.97
CA ASP A 3 -0.60 16.30 -43.40
C ASP A 3 0.33 15.25 -43.98
N ASN A 4 1.51 15.67 -44.46
CA ASN A 4 2.45 14.82 -45.17
C ASN A 4 3.49 14.15 -44.25
N ARG A 5 3.44 14.41 -42.94
CA ARG A 5 4.37 13.78 -41.99
C ARG A 5 4.11 12.28 -41.91
N LEU A 6 5.16 11.48 -42.08
CA LEU A 6 5.12 10.02 -42.01
C LEU A 6 4.37 9.47 -40.78
N PRO A 7 4.56 9.97 -39.54
CA PRO A 7 3.79 9.48 -38.39
C PRO A 7 2.28 9.65 -38.55
N LYS A 8 1.81 10.74 -39.16
CA LYS A 8 0.39 11.01 -39.38
C LYS A 8 -0.19 10.09 -40.46
N LEU A 9 0.59 9.80 -41.51
CA LEU A 9 0.20 8.84 -42.55
C LEU A 9 0.14 7.41 -41.99
N CYS A 10 1.14 6.98 -41.22
CA CYS A 10 1.14 5.69 -40.53
C CYS A 10 -0.05 5.56 -39.57
N TYR A 11 -0.34 6.62 -38.81
CA TYR A 11 -1.52 6.66 -37.94
C TYR A 11 -2.83 6.46 -38.72
N ARG A 12 -3.04 7.21 -39.81
CA ARG A 12 -4.23 7.09 -40.67
C ARG A 12 -4.38 5.68 -41.25
N MET A 13 -3.27 5.05 -41.67
CA MET A 13 -3.28 3.68 -42.16
C MET A 13 -3.70 2.69 -41.06
N MET A 14 -3.10 2.78 -39.87
CA MET A 14 -3.46 1.92 -38.73
C MET A 14 -4.89 2.14 -38.25
N PHE A 15 -5.37 3.39 -38.29
CA PHE A 15 -6.74 3.75 -37.96
C PHE A 15 -7.73 3.04 -38.88
N LYS A 16 -7.56 3.15 -40.21
CA LYS A 16 -8.40 2.45 -41.19
C LYS A 16 -8.36 0.93 -41.02
N MET A 17 -7.18 0.36 -40.75
CA MET A 17 -7.05 -1.07 -40.46
C MET A 17 -7.87 -1.47 -39.22
N ASN A 18 -7.85 -0.64 -38.17
CA ASN A 18 -8.64 -0.86 -36.95
C ASN A 18 -10.15 -0.80 -37.21
N GLU A 19 -10.63 0.13 -38.06
CA GLU A 19 -12.04 0.18 -38.48
C GLU A 19 -12.50 -1.11 -39.17
N HIS A 20 -11.58 -1.80 -39.87
CA HIS A 20 -11.83 -3.11 -40.47
C HIS A 20 -11.57 -4.28 -39.51
N GLY A 21 -11.50 -4.03 -38.21
CA GLY A 21 -11.31 -5.04 -37.16
C GLY A 21 -9.88 -5.56 -37.02
N ARG A 22 -8.88 -4.97 -37.68
CA ARG A 22 -7.48 -5.39 -37.54
C ARG A 22 -6.88 -4.81 -36.26
N LEU A 23 -6.50 -5.68 -35.33
CA LEU A 23 -5.84 -5.28 -34.10
C LEU A 23 -4.43 -4.72 -34.38
N ASN A 24 -4.15 -3.53 -33.85
CA ASN A 24 -2.88 -2.84 -34.03
C ASN A 24 -2.69 -1.80 -32.90
N TRP A 25 -1.80 -0.84 -33.07
CA TRP A 25 -1.60 0.22 -32.08
C TRP A 25 -2.84 1.10 -31.88
N CYS A 26 -3.53 1.49 -32.96
CA CYS A 26 -4.78 2.26 -32.91
C CYS A 26 -5.86 1.52 -32.12
N SER A 27 -6.00 0.20 -32.26
CA SER A 27 -6.97 -0.58 -31.46
C SER A 27 -6.67 -0.59 -29.95
N LYS A 28 -5.40 -0.44 -29.57
CA LYS A 28 -5.01 -0.28 -28.15
C LYS A 28 -5.35 1.12 -27.64
N VAL A 29 -5.09 2.16 -28.45
CA VAL A 29 -5.41 3.56 -28.10
C VAL A 29 -6.93 3.76 -28.01
N GLN A 30 -7.70 3.21 -28.95
CA GLN A 30 -9.17 3.24 -28.90
C GLN A 30 -9.66 2.66 -27.58
N ARG A 31 -9.29 1.41 -27.28
CA ARG A 31 -9.70 0.76 -26.02
C ARG A 31 -9.31 1.56 -24.79
N LEU A 32 -8.10 2.12 -24.77
CA LEU A 32 -7.62 2.96 -23.67
C LEU A 32 -8.49 4.21 -23.49
N LEU A 33 -8.80 4.93 -24.58
CA LEU A 33 -9.63 6.14 -24.49
C LEU A 33 -11.07 5.79 -24.05
N PHE A 34 -11.65 4.74 -24.63
CA PHE A 34 -13.00 4.29 -24.28
C PHE A 34 -13.10 3.83 -22.82
N SER A 35 -12.17 2.99 -22.35
CA SER A 35 -12.19 2.48 -20.96
C SER A 35 -11.96 3.57 -19.92
N ASN A 36 -11.44 4.73 -20.32
CA ASN A 36 -11.21 5.88 -19.45
C ASN A 36 -12.23 7.02 -19.66
N GLY A 37 -13.30 6.81 -20.43
CA GLY A 37 -14.36 7.80 -20.64
C GLY A 37 -14.03 8.90 -21.66
N PHE A 38 -12.98 8.72 -22.46
CA PHE A 38 -12.55 9.64 -23.53
C PHE A 38 -12.91 9.11 -24.94
N GLY A 39 -13.96 8.30 -25.07
CA GLY A 39 -14.41 7.78 -26.37
C GLY A 39 -14.68 8.89 -27.40
N VAL A 40 -15.22 10.03 -26.97
CA VAL A 40 -15.45 11.20 -27.85
C VAL A 40 -14.19 11.74 -28.50
N VAL A 41 -13.03 11.64 -27.83
CA VAL A 41 -11.73 12.05 -28.39
C VAL A 41 -11.28 11.10 -29.49
N TRP A 42 -11.59 9.81 -29.34
CA TRP A 42 -11.38 8.84 -30.40
C TRP A 42 -12.31 9.11 -31.59
N GLU A 43 -13.61 9.29 -31.36
CA GLU A 43 -14.56 9.52 -32.46
C GLU A 43 -14.28 10.83 -33.22
N SER A 44 -13.95 11.90 -32.50
CA SER A 44 -13.67 13.20 -33.12
C SER A 44 -12.29 13.27 -33.78
N GLN A 45 -11.41 12.31 -33.51
CA GLN A 45 -10.00 12.32 -33.91
C GLN A 45 -9.29 13.63 -33.54
N SER A 46 -9.73 14.28 -32.46
CA SER A 46 -9.25 15.57 -32.00
C SER A 46 -9.37 15.71 -30.48
N VAL A 47 -8.39 16.38 -29.89
CA VAL A 47 -8.35 16.68 -28.45
C VAL A 47 -8.74 18.12 -28.13
N GLY A 48 -8.96 18.96 -29.14
CA GLY A 48 -9.09 20.41 -28.96
C GLY A 48 -7.82 20.99 -28.34
N ASP A 49 -7.91 21.43 -27.10
CA ASP A 49 -6.74 21.85 -26.31
C ASP A 49 -5.96 20.63 -25.81
N ALA A 50 -4.82 20.37 -26.46
CA ALA A 50 -3.94 19.25 -26.13
C ALA A 50 -3.38 19.31 -24.70
N LYS A 51 -3.12 20.51 -24.15
CA LYS A 51 -2.57 20.64 -22.78
C LYS A 51 -3.64 20.28 -21.76
N LEU A 52 -4.84 20.83 -21.93
CA LEU A 52 -5.97 20.53 -21.05
C LEU A 52 -6.35 19.06 -21.13
N PHE A 53 -6.40 18.47 -22.33
CA PHE A 53 -6.67 17.06 -22.51
C PHE A 53 -5.65 16.18 -21.78
N LEU A 54 -4.35 16.44 -21.95
CA LEU A 54 -3.31 15.66 -21.26
C LEU A 54 -3.39 15.78 -19.74
N HIS A 55 -3.75 16.95 -19.22
CA HIS A 55 -3.99 17.16 -17.79
C HIS A 55 -5.17 16.30 -17.29
N LEU A 56 -6.33 16.41 -17.94
CA LEU A 56 -7.53 15.65 -17.58
C LEU A 56 -7.34 14.14 -17.75
N PHE A 57 -6.66 13.72 -18.81
CA PHE A 57 -6.38 12.31 -19.08
C PHE A 57 -5.46 11.72 -18.01
N LYS A 58 -4.39 12.43 -17.62
CA LYS A 58 -3.49 12.01 -16.54
C LYS A 58 -4.22 11.94 -15.20
N GLN A 59 -5.06 12.93 -14.89
CA GLN A 59 -5.89 12.93 -13.69
C GLN A 59 -6.80 11.70 -13.67
N ARG A 60 -7.55 11.44 -14.75
CA ARG A 60 -8.44 10.27 -14.85
C ARG A 60 -7.71 8.95 -14.63
N LEU A 61 -6.54 8.77 -15.25
CA LEU A 61 -5.72 7.57 -15.05
C LEU A 61 -5.25 7.43 -13.60
N THR A 62 -4.94 8.55 -12.95
CA THR A 62 -4.52 8.57 -11.55
C THR A 62 -5.69 8.17 -10.64
N ASP A 63 -6.86 8.76 -10.86
CA ASP A 63 -8.07 8.48 -10.07
C ASP A 63 -8.51 7.02 -10.20
N ILE A 64 -8.53 6.47 -11.42
CA ILE A 64 -8.86 5.05 -11.67
C ILE A 64 -7.85 4.12 -10.98
N ASN A 65 -6.56 4.46 -11.02
CA ASN A 65 -5.53 3.67 -10.37
C ASN A 65 -5.68 3.71 -8.84
N LEU A 66 -5.88 4.89 -8.25
CA LEU A 66 -6.10 5.06 -6.82
C LEU A 66 -7.34 4.31 -6.35
N GLN A 67 -8.44 4.36 -7.11
CA GLN A 67 -9.65 3.61 -6.78
C GLN A 67 -9.39 2.10 -6.81
N SER A 68 -8.79 1.60 -7.90
CA SER A 68 -8.49 0.17 -8.06
C SER A 68 -7.52 -0.34 -6.98
N TRP A 69 -6.55 0.49 -6.60
CA TRP A 69 -5.61 0.19 -5.52
C TRP A 69 -6.33 0.12 -4.18
N SER A 70 -7.18 1.10 -3.86
CA SER A 70 -7.97 1.14 -2.62
C SER A 70 -8.87 -0.09 -2.51
N ASP A 71 -9.55 -0.45 -3.60
CA ASP A 71 -10.42 -1.63 -3.66
C ASP A 71 -9.61 -2.93 -3.46
N TYR A 72 -8.43 -3.03 -4.09
CA TYR A 72 -7.55 -4.19 -3.94
C TYR A 72 -7.06 -4.36 -2.50
N ILE A 73 -6.55 -3.29 -1.87
CA ILE A 73 -6.03 -3.38 -0.50
C ILE A 73 -7.15 -3.57 0.53
N GLY A 74 -8.32 -2.97 0.30
CA GLY A 74 -9.48 -3.07 1.19
C GLY A 74 -10.05 -4.50 1.25
N ASN A 75 -9.98 -5.23 0.13
CA ASN A 75 -10.45 -6.61 0.03
C ASN A 75 -9.36 -7.67 0.30
N SER A 76 -8.10 -7.26 0.49
CA SER A 76 -6.98 -8.17 0.71
C SER A 76 -6.80 -8.49 2.19
N SER A 77 -6.93 -9.76 2.57
CA SER A 77 -6.63 -10.22 3.93
C SER A 77 -5.16 -10.00 4.33
N LYS A 78 -4.24 -9.95 3.35
CA LYS A 78 -2.83 -9.65 3.58
C LYS A 78 -2.61 -8.17 3.90
N CYS A 79 -3.38 -7.28 3.29
CA CYS A 79 -3.22 -5.84 3.45
C CYS A 79 -4.10 -5.26 4.55
N ALA A 80 -4.71 -6.08 5.42
CA ALA A 80 -5.69 -5.63 6.41
C ALA A 80 -5.17 -4.58 7.39
N PHE A 81 -3.90 -4.65 7.79
CA PHE A 81 -3.26 -3.60 8.59
C PHE A 81 -2.81 -2.42 7.72
N TYR A 82 -2.14 -2.72 6.60
CA TYR A 82 -1.66 -1.72 5.64
C TYR A 82 -2.77 -0.76 5.19
N SER A 83 -3.95 -1.28 4.83
CA SER A 83 -5.10 -0.51 4.34
C SER A 83 -5.67 0.44 5.39
N LYS A 84 -5.50 0.15 6.69
CA LYS A 84 -5.86 1.06 7.78
C LYS A 84 -4.84 2.18 7.91
N VAL A 85 -3.56 1.89 7.70
CA VAL A 85 -2.48 2.89 7.84
C VAL A 85 -2.37 3.79 6.60
N LYS A 86 -2.57 3.25 5.40
CA LYS A 86 -2.37 3.99 4.14
C LYS A 86 -3.69 4.39 3.51
N ASP A 87 -3.94 5.69 3.52
CA ASP A 87 -5.04 6.39 2.87
C ASP A 87 -4.67 6.95 1.49
N TYR A 88 -3.39 7.16 1.19
CA TYR A 88 -2.91 7.55 -0.14
C TYR A 88 -1.50 7.00 -0.45
N ILE A 89 -1.18 6.93 -1.74
CA ILE A 89 0.11 6.43 -2.24
C ILE A 89 1.17 7.53 -2.06
N CYS A 90 1.69 7.65 -0.84
CA CYS A 90 2.89 8.42 -0.55
C CYS A 90 3.80 7.68 0.44
N ILE A 91 5.06 8.08 0.48
CA ILE A 91 5.98 7.72 1.55
C ILE A 91 6.17 8.96 2.42
N ASN A 92 5.95 8.82 3.72
CA ASN A 92 6.27 9.86 4.69
C ASN A 92 7.78 10.17 4.60
N GLU A 93 8.13 11.41 4.27
CA GLU A 93 9.52 11.84 4.06
C GLU A 93 10.39 11.61 5.31
N ASN A 94 9.81 11.67 6.51
CA ASN A 94 10.54 11.40 7.75
C ASN A 94 10.93 9.93 7.89
N ILE A 95 10.20 8.98 7.27
CA ILE A 95 10.66 7.59 7.15
C ILE A 95 11.95 7.53 6.36
N GLN A 96 12.12 8.33 5.31
CA GLN A 96 13.34 8.32 4.50
C GLN A 96 14.58 8.79 5.26
N LYS A 97 14.40 9.57 6.34
CA LYS A 97 15.49 10.04 7.22
C LYS A 97 16.00 8.96 8.19
N LEU A 98 15.32 7.83 8.31
CA LEU A 98 15.76 6.72 9.14
C LEU A 98 16.86 5.89 8.44
N SER A 99 17.70 5.23 9.23
CA SER A 99 18.67 4.26 8.70
C SER A 99 17.96 3.09 8.00
N TYR A 100 18.64 2.45 7.04
CA TYR A 100 18.08 1.33 6.28
C TYR A 100 17.45 0.25 7.18
N ASN A 101 18.18 -0.16 8.22
CA ASN A 101 17.72 -1.19 9.15
C ASN A 101 16.42 -0.78 9.86
N LEU A 102 16.31 0.48 10.32
CA LEU A 102 15.09 0.95 10.99
C LEU A 102 13.91 1.06 10.03
N ARG A 103 14.15 1.53 8.80
CA ARG A 103 13.12 1.55 7.74
C ARG A 103 12.62 0.15 7.42
N TYR A 104 13.54 -0.81 7.32
CA TYR A 104 13.19 -2.20 7.05
C TYR A 104 12.26 -2.76 8.13
N GLU A 105 12.56 -2.57 9.41
CA GLU A 105 11.70 -3.09 10.49
C GLU A 105 10.31 -2.43 10.49
N PHE A 106 10.25 -1.11 10.22
CA PHE A 106 8.98 -0.41 10.09
C PHE A 106 8.11 -0.97 8.95
N PHE A 107 8.69 -1.10 7.75
CA PHE A 107 7.98 -1.64 6.59
C PHE A 107 7.71 -3.14 6.71
N SER A 108 8.53 -3.88 7.46
CA SER A 108 8.31 -5.30 7.74
C SER A 108 6.96 -5.50 8.42
N ILE A 109 6.67 -4.71 9.45
CA ILE A 109 5.37 -4.74 10.11
C ILE A 109 4.27 -4.18 9.21
N LEU A 110 4.47 -2.99 8.64
CA LEU A 110 3.44 -2.30 7.86
C LEU A 110 2.97 -3.08 6.62
N CYS A 111 3.88 -3.78 5.94
CA CYS A 111 3.59 -4.50 4.69
C CYS A 111 3.36 -6.01 4.91
N SER A 112 3.16 -6.45 6.16
CA SER A 112 2.98 -7.85 6.53
C SER A 112 4.11 -8.76 6.02
N ASN A 113 5.35 -8.30 6.15
CA ASN A 113 6.59 -9.05 5.88
C ASN A 113 7.26 -9.50 7.19
N HIS A 114 6.44 -9.82 8.19
CA HIS A 114 6.85 -10.26 9.52
C HIS A 114 6.45 -11.71 9.77
N LYS A 115 6.82 -12.24 10.95
CA LYS A 115 6.59 -13.63 11.35
C LYS A 115 5.48 -13.84 12.38
N LEU A 116 4.73 -12.80 12.74
CA LEU A 116 3.55 -12.95 13.61
C LEU A 116 2.57 -14.03 13.12
N ALA A 117 1.92 -14.72 14.05
CA ALA A 117 1.01 -15.83 13.75
C ALA A 117 -0.14 -15.43 12.81
N ILE A 118 -0.56 -14.15 12.81
CA ILE A 118 -1.60 -13.68 11.90
C ILE A 118 -1.24 -13.89 10.42
N GLU A 119 0.03 -13.71 10.07
CA GLU A 119 0.54 -13.84 8.70
C GLU A 119 0.99 -15.29 8.43
N GLN A 120 1.71 -15.93 9.35
CA GLN A 120 2.07 -17.35 9.22
C GLN A 120 0.84 -18.23 9.03
N GLY A 121 -0.15 -18.11 9.93
CA GLY A 121 -1.40 -18.87 9.85
C GLY A 121 -2.23 -18.51 8.62
N ARG A 122 -2.05 -17.32 8.01
CA ARG A 122 -2.68 -16.99 6.72
C ARG A 122 -2.10 -17.84 5.59
N HIS A 123 -0.78 -18.03 5.57
CA HIS A 123 -0.11 -18.88 4.58
C HIS A 123 -0.47 -20.36 4.73
N GLU A 124 -0.73 -20.78 5.96
CA GLU A 124 -1.10 -22.16 6.31
C GLU A 124 -2.63 -22.41 6.24
N ASN A 125 -3.43 -21.41 5.84
CA ASN A 125 -4.90 -21.46 5.84
C ASN A 125 -5.51 -21.81 7.22
N GLN A 126 -4.82 -21.46 8.31
CA GLN A 126 -5.31 -21.61 9.67
C GLN A 126 -6.46 -20.61 9.95
N PRO A 127 -7.55 -21.02 10.63
CA PRO A 127 -8.61 -20.11 11.06
C PRO A 127 -8.05 -18.93 11.87
N ARG A 128 -8.60 -17.72 11.68
CA ARG A 128 -8.03 -16.48 12.25
C ARG A 128 -7.98 -16.52 13.77
N GLU A 129 -9.02 -17.06 14.38
CA GLU A 129 -9.20 -17.29 15.82
C GLU A 129 -8.13 -18.19 16.42
N ASN A 130 -7.48 -19.03 15.63
CA ASN A 130 -6.44 -19.95 16.10
C ASN A 130 -5.02 -19.39 15.93
N ARG A 131 -4.86 -18.20 15.34
CA ARG A 131 -3.56 -17.56 15.08
C ARG A 131 -3.09 -16.81 16.33
N LEU A 132 -2.83 -17.57 17.39
CA LEU A 132 -2.59 -17.05 18.73
C LEU A 132 -1.15 -16.60 18.96
N CYS A 133 -0.97 -15.67 19.91
CA CYS A 133 0.35 -15.22 20.35
C CYS A 133 1.12 -16.34 21.02
N LYS A 134 2.31 -16.63 20.49
CA LYS A 134 3.15 -17.75 20.97
C LYS A 134 3.99 -17.37 22.18
N ILE A 135 4.21 -16.08 22.40
CA ILE A 135 5.07 -15.59 23.48
C ILE A 135 4.31 -15.26 24.77
N CYS A 136 3.00 -15.00 24.70
CA CYS A 136 2.21 -14.69 25.89
C CYS A 136 1.08 -15.70 26.12
N ASN A 137 0.71 -15.91 27.38
CA ASN A 137 -0.30 -16.90 27.78
C ASN A 137 -1.73 -16.33 27.82
N THR A 138 -2.03 -15.32 27.00
CA THR A 138 -3.35 -14.65 27.01
C THR A 138 -4.36 -15.28 26.07
N ASN A 139 -3.94 -16.23 25.21
CA ASN A 139 -4.77 -16.82 24.15
C ASN A 139 -5.42 -15.78 23.23
N GLU A 140 -4.75 -14.63 23.03
CA GLU A 140 -5.14 -13.58 22.10
C GLU A 140 -4.54 -13.81 20.71
N ILE A 141 -5.22 -13.31 19.66
CA ILE A 141 -4.73 -13.37 18.27
C ILE A 141 -3.45 -12.53 18.15
N GLU A 142 -2.40 -13.10 17.55
CA GLU A 142 -1.12 -12.41 17.32
C GLU A 142 -1.12 -11.61 16.02
N ASP A 143 -1.84 -10.49 16.04
CA ASP A 143 -1.74 -9.49 15.00
C ASP A 143 -0.89 -8.28 15.43
N GLU A 144 -0.71 -7.33 14.51
CA GLU A 144 0.17 -6.18 14.70
C GLU A 144 -0.26 -5.31 15.90
N PHE A 145 -1.55 -5.29 16.23
CA PHE A 145 -2.04 -4.58 17.42
C PHE A 145 -1.68 -5.30 18.70
N HIS A 146 -1.93 -6.61 18.76
CA HIS A 146 -1.57 -7.36 19.94
C HIS A 146 -0.06 -7.25 20.19
N PHE A 147 0.73 -7.48 19.15
CA PHE A 147 2.18 -7.44 19.20
C PHE A 147 2.73 -6.07 19.63
N VAL A 148 2.24 -4.97 19.05
CA VAL A 148 2.77 -3.63 19.33
C VAL A 148 2.23 -3.04 20.63
N LEU A 149 0.93 -3.19 20.93
CA LEU A 149 0.26 -2.41 21.99
C LEU A 149 -0.29 -3.24 23.16
N VAL A 150 -0.53 -4.55 23.02
CA VAL A 150 -1.26 -5.33 24.04
C VAL A 150 -0.37 -6.32 24.77
N CYS A 151 0.49 -7.05 24.05
CA CYS A 151 1.21 -8.21 24.58
C CYS A 151 1.90 -7.88 25.92
N PRO A 152 1.59 -8.61 27.01
CA PRO A 152 2.08 -8.29 28.34
C PRO A 152 3.58 -8.54 28.49
N ILE A 153 4.11 -9.56 27.79
CA ILE A 153 5.56 -9.86 27.77
C ILE A 153 6.37 -8.69 27.20
N LEU A 154 5.76 -7.91 26.31
CA LEU A 154 6.41 -6.77 25.66
C LEU A 154 6.16 -5.44 26.39
N ALA A 155 5.50 -5.45 27.56
CA ALA A 155 5.07 -4.24 28.25
C ALA A 155 6.23 -3.32 28.66
N ASP A 156 7.32 -3.88 29.20
CA ASP A 156 8.46 -3.08 29.65
C ASP A 156 9.22 -2.46 28.47
N ILE A 157 9.40 -3.23 27.39
CA ILE A 157 10.00 -2.71 26.16
C ILE A 157 9.10 -1.60 25.59
N ARG A 158 7.79 -1.83 25.52
CA ARG A 158 6.82 -0.82 25.05
C ARG A 158 6.88 0.46 25.87
N ARG A 159 6.97 0.37 27.21
CA ARG A 159 7.05 1.54 28.11
C ARG A 159 8.28 2.41 27.84
N ASN A 160 9.39 1.79 27.44
CA ASN A 160 10.66 2.48 27.20
C ASN A 160 10.73 3.22 25.86
N PHE A 161 9.93 2.82 24.86
CA PHE A 161 10.05 3.35 23.49
C PHE A 161 8.77 4.01 22.97
N LEU A 162 7.58 3.52 23.32
CA LEU A 162 6.34 4.06 22.78
C LEU A 162 5.82 5.24 23.62
N PRO A 163 5.21 6.26 22.98
CA PRO A 163 4.62 7.39 23.69
C PRO A 163 3.57 6.99 24.73
N LEU A 164 3.43 7.77 25.80
CA LEU A 164 2.45 7.54 26.87
C LEU A 164 0.99 7.49 26.36
N TRP A 165 0.65 8.32 25.37
CA TRP A 165 -0.70 8.32 24.79
C TRP A 165 -1.04 7.01 24.08
N CYS A 166 -0.03 6.26 23.60
CA CYS A 166 -0.26 4.93 23.06
C CYS A 166 -0.58 3.90 24.15
N GLN A 167 -0.15 4.14 25.38
CA GLN A 167 -0.23 3.22 26.50
C GLN A 167 -1.51 3.41 27.32
N SER A 168 -2.04 4.63 27.41
CA SER A 168 -3.25 4.95 28.18
C SER A 168 -4.55 4.58 27.47
N ASN A 169 -4.59 4.70 26.14
CA ASN A 169 -5.76 4.41 25.31
C ASN A 169 -5.41 3.43 24.18
N CYS A 170 -5.04 2.20 24.52
CA CYS A 170 -4.68 1.16 23.54
C CYS A 170 -5.90 0.68 22.74
N ASN A 171 -6.07 1.16 21.51
CA ASN A 171 -7.04 0.63 20.55
C ASN A 171 -6.44 0.58 19.13
N ARG A 172 -7.21 0.06 18.17
CA ARG A 172 -6.75 -0.11 16.77
C ARG A 172 -6.45 1.23 16.08
N ASP A 173 -7.15 2.30 16.44
CA ASP A 173 -6.93 3.64 15.89
C ASP A 173 -5.66 4.27 16.47
N THR A 174 -5.32 3.95 17.72
CA THR A 174 -4.05 4.32 18.36
C THR A 174 -2.86 3.71 17.61
N LEU A 175 -2.95 2.42 17.25
CA LEU A 175 -1.92 1.78 16.40
C LEU A 175 -1.82 2.47 15.04
N THR A 176 -2.96 2.75 14.41
CA THR A 176 -3.01 3.41 13.10
C THR A 176 -2.35 4.79 13.17
N SER A 177 -2.68 5.59 14.17
CA SER A 177 -2.10 6.91 14.42
C SER A 177 -0.59 6.83 14.68
N LEU A 178 -0.14 5.81 15.40
CA LEU A 178 1.28 5.57 15.66
C LEU A 178 2.06 5.29 14.37
N PHE A 179 1.52 4.50 13.45
CA PHE A 179 2.14 4.20 12.16
C PHE A 179 1.97 5.32 11.12
N ARG A 180 1.03 6.25 11.34
CA ARG A 180 0.85 7.47 10.54
C ARG A 180 1.65 8.67 11.04
N THR A 181 2.37 8.54 12.15
CA THR A 181 3.07 9.67 12.78
C THR A 181 4.06 10.36 11.84
N GLU A 182 3.99 11.68 11.77
CA GLU A 182 4.99 12.52 11.10
C GLU A 182 6.12 12.94 12.04
N ASN A 183 5.99 12.68 13.34
CA ASN A 183 7.03 13.02 14.30
C ASN A 183 8.24 12.10 14.15
N LEU A 184 9.37 12.64 13.71
CA LEU A 184 10.60 11.87 13.46
C LEU A 184 11.12 11.14 14.71
N ILE A 185 10.96 11.72 15.91
CA ILE A 185 11.40 11.11 17.17
C ILE A 185 10.52 9.90 17.49
N THR A 186 9.20 10.06 17.44
CA THR A 186 8.25 8.97 17.64
C THR A 186 8.48 7.84 16.62
N LEU A 187 8.67 8.20 15.36
CA LEU A 187 8.92 7.24 14.29
C LEU A 187 10.24 6.47 14.49
N LYS A 188 11.30 7.16 14.89
CA LYS A 188 12.59 6.53 15.23
C LYS A 188 12.45 5.59 16.41
N ASN A 189 11.77 6.01 17.48
CA ASN A 189 11.56 5.19 18.67
C ASN A 189 10.70 3.95 18.36
N LEU A 190 9.63 4.11 17.58
CA LEU A 190 8.84 3.00 17.05
C LEU A 190 9.71 2.02 16.27
N SER A 191 10.53 2.52 15.35
CA SER A 191 11.38 1.64 14.53
C SER A 191 12.43 0.89 15.36
N VAL A 192 13.00 1.54 16.39
CA VAL A 192 13.92 0.88 17.35
C VAL A 192 13.18 -0.16 18.18
N PHE A 193 11.97 0.15 18.63
CA PHE A 193 11.10 -0.79 19.32
C PHE A 193 10.85 -2.04 18.47
N LEU A 194 10.39 -1.88 17.22
CA LEU A 194 10.15 -2.99 16.30
C LEU A 194 11.41 -3.84 16.07
N LYS A 195 12.58 -3.19 15.93
CA LYS A 195 13.86 -3.90 15.82
C LYS A 195 14.15 -4.77 17.05
N LYS A 196 13.91 -4.26 18.25
CA LYS A 196 14.10 -5.01 19.48
C LYS A 196 13.12 -6.17 19.61
N LEU A 197 11.86 -5.97 19.22
CA LEU A 197 10.88 -7.04 19.23
C LEU A 197 11.27 -8.20 18.32
N ASN A 198 11.73 -7.90 17.11
CA ASN A 198 12.21 -8.95 16.18
C ASN A 198 13.45 -9.69 16.67
N ALA A 199 14.22 -9.13 17.61
CA ALA A 199 15.29 -9.85 18.30
C ALA A 199 14.72 -10.80 19.36
N VAL A 200 13.77 -10.33 20.19
CA VAL A 200 13.11 -11.15 21.22
C VAL A 200 12.34 -12.31 20.61
N GLU A 201 11.59 -12.09 19.52
CA GLU A 201 10.85 -13.14 18.83
C GLU A 201 11.78 -14.24 18.30
N LYS A 202 12.98 -13.87 17.81
CA LYS A 202 14.00 -14.84 17.37
C LYS A 202 14.55 -15.65 18.54
N GLU A 203 14.82 -15.01 19.68
CA GLU A 203 15.33 -15.70 20.87
C GLU A 203 14.29 -16.69 21.42
N VAL A 204 13.04 -16.26 21.57
CA VAL A 204 11.96 -17.08 22.13
C VAL A 204 11.53 -18.23 21.20
N LEU A 205 11.58 -18.05 19.86
CA LEU A 205 11.23 -19.10 18.90
C LEU A 205 12.42 -19.99 18.48
N SER A 206 13.63 -19.71 18.97
CA SER A 206 14.83 -20.54 18.74
C SER A 206 15.06 -21.60 19.82
N LEU A 207 14.18 -21.66 20.82
CA LEU A 207 14.09 -22.66 21.88
C LEU A 207 12.94 -23.63 21.58
#